data_AF-A0A1H6CAP2-F1
#
_entry.id   AF-A0A1H6CAP2-F1
#
_cell.length_a   1.000
_cell.length_b   1.000
_cell.length_c   1.000
_cell.angle_alpha   90.00
_cell.angle_beta   90.00
_cell.angle_gamma   90.00
#
_symmetry.space_group_name_H-M   'P 1'
#
loop_
_entity.id
_entity.type
_entity.pdbx_description
1 polymer ?
#
loop_
_entity_poly.entity_id
_entity_poly.type
_entity_poly.pdbx_seq_one_letter_code
_entity_poly.pdbx_strand_id
1 'polypeptide(L)'
;MARRPVGRGSRQSPRARLVQRLAALPPATTPGFSTGIREVVESLSDPEAQLADVLRSTRHPTDVRFAALYGWLLRLRREERYAEYESVLRQYGHEFEQEPYVYTFHAIVARNRGDASSLRSAVEYSRRAAELMPDVAGVVHQLAAFLIEYLERSDSVVEAELREAERSVDQAIALTHGQIGHYFETRARILAIRGDFGAARAAVNQAIELEPRTTRDYQRRLTQYQTTRIRIELLQQRAYWRRQQEDNRRELTDFKAQQLQLLGLLAAVVAFIATTGNLAASARWPDSIRLIEGMAGSIIIVFASFTLASSKSVWRVLFMYLVGGVLLVVPYLVEG
;
A
#
# COMPACT_ATOMS: atom_id res chain seq x y z
N MET A 1 44.10 -58.42 39.58
CA MET A 1 43.03 -58.59 38.57
C MET A 1 41.79 -57.89 39.13
N ALA A 2 41.06 -56.98 38.48
CA ALA A 2 40.94 -56.63 37.07
C ALA A 2 40.66 -55.12 36.94
N ARG A 3 41.35 -54.45 36.02
CA ARG A 3 41.03 -53.07 35.61
C ARG A 3 39.77 -53.13 34.75
N ARG A 4 38.69 -52.49 35.21
CA ARG A 4 37.50 -52.22 34.38
C ARG A 4 37.91 -51.31 33.21
N PRO A 5 37.52 -51.63 31.96
CA PRO A 5 37.75 -50.72 30.85
C PRO A 5 36.77 -49.56 30.97
N VAL A 6 37.29 -48.36 31.25
CA VAL A 6 36.54 -47.12 31.06
C VAL A 6 36.28 -46.99 29.57
N GLY A 7 35.03 -47.23 29.16
CA GLY A 7 34.60 -47.04 27.79
C GLY A 7 34.94 -45.62 27.34
N ARG A 8 35.86 -45.51 26.39
CA ARG A 8 36.08 -44.28 25.63
C ARG A 8 34.81 -44.03 24.81
N GLY A 9 33.88 -43.24 25.37
CA GLY A 9 32.85 -42.61 24.57
C GLY A 9 33.55 -41.82 23.47
N SER A 10 33.36 -42.22 22.21
CA SER A 10 33.93 -41.58 21.05
C SER A 10 33.46 -40.12 21.01
N ARG A 11 34.33 -39.18 21.41
CA ARG A 11 34.08 -37.75 21.20
C ARG A 11 34.04 -37.51 19.69
N GLN A 12 32.85 -37.55 19.11
CA GLN A 12 32.64 -37.18 17.71
C GLN A 12 33.19 -35.77 17.49
N SER A 13 33.91 -35.56 16.39
CA SER A 13 34.44 -34.24 16.05
C SER A 13 33.29 -33.23 15.94
N PRO A 14 33.51 -31.94 16.27
CA PRO A 14 32.50 -30.89 16.08
C PRO A 14 31.89 -30.90 14.68
N ARG A 15 32.71 -31.14 13.65
CA ARG A 15 32.29 -31.28 12.25
C ARG A 15 31.35 -32.47 12.03
N ALA A 16 31.66 -33.65 12.57
CA ALA A 16 30.80 -34.83 12.43
C ALA A 16 29.43 -34.60 13.08
N ARG A 17 29.40 -33.92 14.23
CA ARG A 17 28.15 -33.55 14.91
C ARG A 17 27.32 -32.54 14.10
N LEU A 18 27.96 -31.55 13.47
CA LEU A 18 27.27 -30.62 12.58
C LEU A 18 26.63 -31.34 11.39
N VAL A 19 27.39 -32.18 10.69
CA VAL A 19 26.89 -32.96 9.54
C VAL A 19 25.72 -33.84 9.97
N GLN A 20 25.82 -34.52 11.12
CA GLN A 20 24.73 -35.34 11.64
C GLN A 20 23.46 -34.50 11.93
N ARG A 21 23.61 -33.31 12.50
CA ARG A 21 22.48 -32.42 12.77
C ARG A 21 21.84 -31.88 11.49
N LEU A 22 22.64 -31.53 10.48
CA LEU A 22 22.14 -31.09 9.18
C LEU A 22 21.41 -32.24 8.45
N ALA A 23 21.95 -33.47 8.52
CA ALA A 23 21.32 -34.65 7.93
C ALA A 23 20.03 -35.09 8.65
N ALA A 24 19.86 -34.69 9.92
CA ALA A 24 18.66 -34.97 10.71
C ALA A 24 17.53 -33.97 10.47
N LEU A 25 17.74 -32.92 9.66
CA LEU A 25 16.71 -31.96 9.33
C LEU A 25 15.65 -32.61 8.42
N PRO A 26 14.38 -32.17 8.53
CA PRO A 26 13.35 -32.62 7.61
C PRO A 26 13.64 -32.08 6.20
N PRO A 27 12.97 -32.61 5.15
CA PRO A 27 13.18 -32.14 3.78
C PRO A 27 12.97 -30.63 3.65
N ALA A 28 13.74 -29.99 2.74
CA ALA A 28 13.75 -28.54 2.58
C ALA A 28 12.36 -27.96 2.31
N THR A 29 11.46 -28.69 1.67
CA THR A 29 10.10 -28.27 1.34
C THR A 29 9.11 -28.34 2.50
N THR A 30 9.54 -28.75 3.69
CA THR A 30 8.65 -28.91 4.85
C THR A 30 8.68 -27.70 5.80
N PRO A 31 7.58 -27.41 6.53
CA PRO A 31 7.51 -26.25 7.43
C PRO A 31 8.58 -26.24 8.54
N GLY A 32 9.04 -27.42 8.97
CA GLY A 32 10.02 -27.57 10.05
C GLY A 32 11.45 -27.25 9.64
N PHE A 33 11.77 -27.23 8.34
CA PHE A 33 13.14 -27.11 7.86
C PHE A 33 13.80 -25.79 8.25
N SER A 34 13.14 -24.65 7.98
CA SER A 34 13.71 -23.33 8.29
C SER A 34 13.93 -23.10 9.77
N THR A 35 13.05 -23.65 10.62
CA THR A 35 13.18 -23.56 12.08
C THR A 35 14.34 -24.43 12.56
N GLY A 36 14.45 -25.66 12.09
CA GLY A 36 15.56 -26.55 12.43
C GLY A 36 16.92 -25.98 11.98
N ILE A 37 17.01 -25.40 10.77
CA ILE A 37 18.22 -24.72 10.31
C ILE A 37 18.59 -23.57 11.24
N ARG A 38 17.61 -22.75 11.64
CA ARG A 38 17.85 -21.63 12.56
C ARG A 38 18.47 -22.10 13.87
N GLU A 39 17.91 -23.15 14.48
CA GLU A 39 18.43 -23.74 15.72
C GLU A 39 19.85 -24.30 15.56
N VAL A 40 20.15 -24.91 14.41
CA VAL A 40 21.51 -25.34 14.08
C VAL A 40 22.44 -24.14 14.03
N VAL A 41 22.15 -23.13 13.22
CA VAL A 41 22.99 -21.94 13.04
C VAL A 41 23.22 -21.19 14.36
N GLU A 42 22.18 -20.99 15.17
CA GLU A 42 22.27 -20.24 16.44
C GLU A 42 23.13 -20.96 17.49
N SER A 43 23.30 -22.28 17.37
CA SER A 43 24.14 -23.08 18.28
C SER A 43 25.62 -23.15 17.88
N LEU A 44 26.00 -22.62 16.71
CA LEU A 44 27.39 -22.64 16.25
C LEU A 44 28.17 -21.44 16.76
N SER A 45 29.41 -21.67 17.17
CA SER A 45 30.33 -20.60 17.61
C SER A 45 30.88 -19.78 16.44
N ASP A 46 31.14 -20.44 15.31
CA ASP A 46 31.57 -19.84 14.04
C ASP A 46 30.76 -20.47 12.91
N PRO A 47 29.51 -20.00 12.70
CA PRO A 47 28.61 -20.61 11.72
C PRO A 47 29.17 -20.59 10.30
N GLU A 48 29.80 -19.51 9.88
CA GLU A 48 30.21 -19.32 8.48
C GLU A 48 31.33 -20.26 8.09
N ALA A 49 32.41 -20.33 8.89
CA ALA A 49 33.51 -21.24 8.59
C ALA A 49 33.04 -22.70 8.63
N GLN A 50 32.25 -23.07 9.64
CA GLN A 50 31.78 -24.45 9.80
C GLN A 50 30.82 -24.89 8.70
N LEU A 51 29.90 -24.02 8.26
CA LEU A 51 28.97 -24.33 7.17
C LEU A 51 29.69 -24.32 5.81
N ALA A 52 30.63 -23.40 5.58
CA ALA A 52 31.45 -23.38 4.38
C ALA A 52 32.27 -24.68 4.21
N ASP A 53 32.83 -25.21 5.30
CA ASP A 53 33.58 -26.46 5.30
C ASP A 53 32.73 -27.69 4.92
N VAL A 54 31.46 -27.70 5.31
CA VAL A 54 30.50 -28.75 4.93
C VAL A 54 30.09 -28.56 3.47
N LEU A 55 29.74 -27.34 3.07
CA LEU A 55 29.28 -27.01 1.71
C LEU A 55 30.34 -27.35 0.65
N ARG A 56 31.61 -27.03 0.91
CA ARG A 56 32.73 -27.27 -0.02
C ARG A 56 33.12 -28.75 -0.17
N SER A 57 32.67 -29.62 0.75
CA SER A 57 33.04 -31.03 0.70
C SER A 57 32.05 -31.83 -0.15
N THR A 58 32.48 -32.23 -1.34
CA THR A 58 31.71 -33.10 -2.26
C THR A 58 31.49 -34.52 -1.71
N ARG A 59 32.05 -34.85 -0.55
CA ARG A 59 31.85 -36.13 0.14
C ARG A 59 30.53 -36.18 0.92
N HIS A 60 29.93 -35.02 1.18
CA HIS A 60 28.65 -34.96 1.90
C HIS A 60 27.47 -35.04 0.91
N PRO A 61 26.36 -35.67 1.30
CA PRO A 61 25.11 -35.67 0.55
C PRO A 61 24.62 -34.27 0.15
N THR A 62 23.92 -34.15 -0.99
CA THR A 62 23.48 -32.87 -1.55
C THR A 62 22.54 -32.10 -0.61
N ASP A 63 21.62 -32.78 0.05
CA ASP A 63 20.69 -32.23 1.05
C ASP A 63 21.43 -31.60 2.24
N VAL A 64 22.47 -32.27 2.75
CA VAL A 64 23.33 -31.75 3.84
C VAL A 64 24.09 -30.51 3.39
N ARG A 65 24.61 -30.53 2.16
CA ARG A 65 25.31 -29.38 1.58
C ARG A 65 24.36 -28.20 1.34
N PHE A 66 23.15 -28.48 0.86
CA PHE A 66 22.11 -27.48 0.69
C PHE A 66 21.68 -26.85 2.02
N ALA A 67 21.48 -27.66 3.06
CA ALA A 67 21.23 -27.20 4.42
C ALA A 67 22.37 -26.30 4.93
N ALA A 68 23.63 -26.62 4.62
CA ALA A 68 24.77 -25.77 4.95
C ALA A 68 24.74 -24.42 4.20
N LEU A 69 24.44 -24.43 2.89
CA LEU A 69 24.25 -23.21 2.09
C LEU A 69 23.13 -22.33 2.67
N TYR A 70 21.96 -22.93 2.95
CA TYR A 70 20.84 -22.21 3.56
C TYR A 70 21.28 -21.57 4.87
N GLY A 71 21.89 -22.33 5.78
CA GLY A 71 22.30 -21.83 7.09
C GLY A 71 23.24 -20.64 6.98
N TRP A 72 24.17 -20.67 6.03
CA TRP A 72 25.09 -19.57 5.77
C TRP A 72 24.35 -18.34 5.24
N LEU A 73 23.48 -18.53 4.23
CA LEU A 73 22.66 -17.45 3.67
C LEU A 73 21.69 -16.84 4.70
N LEU A 74 21.11 -17.67 5.59
CA LEU A 74 20.26 -17.21 6.69
C LEU A 74 21.04 -16.31 7.65
N ARG A 75 22.27 -16.67 7.99
CA ARG A 75 23.16 -15.86 8.83
C ARG A 75 23.43 -14.50 8.18
N LEU A 76 23.90 -14.50 6.93
CA LEU A 76 24.21 -13.28 6.18
C LEU A 76 22.99 -12.36 6.05
N ARG A 77 21.82 -12.93 5.76
CA ARG A 77 20.55 -12.17 5.68
C ARG A 77 20.20 -11.49 7.00
N ARG A 78 20.34 -12.19 8.12
CA ARG A 78 20.00 -11.64 9.45
C ARG A 78 20.93 -10.52 9.90
N GLU A 79 22.16 -10.52 9.40
CA GLU A 79 23.15 -9.45 9.61
C GLU A 79 23.13 -8.39 8.51
N GLU A 80 22.20 -8.48 7.55
CA GLU A 80 22.05 -7.55 6.43
C GLU A 80 23.31 -7.44 5.54
N ARG A 81 24.15 -8.49 5.53
CA ARG A 81 25.37 -8.61 4.71
C ARG A 81 25.05 -9.07 3.29
N TYR A 82 24.27 -8.25 2.57
CA TYR A 82 23.67 -8.64 1.30
C TYR A 82 24.66 -8.79 0.13
N ALA A 83 25.78 -8.05 0.14
CA ALA A 83 26.83 -8.22 -0.88
C ALA A 83 27.49 -9.60 -0.78
N GLU A 84 27.76 -10.05 0.44
CA GLU A 84 28.31 -11.38 0.71
C GLU A 84 27.29 -12.48 0.45
N TYR A 85 26.01 -12.24 0.80
CA TYR A 85 24.90 -13.12 0.46
C TYR A 85 24.84 -13.41 -1.05
N GLU A 86 24.90 -12.35 -1.87
CA GLU A 86 24.89 -12.49 -3.33
C GLU A 86 26.15 -13.22 -3.83
N SER A 87 27.33 -12.92 -3.26
CA SER A 87 28.57 -13.60 -3.62
C SER A 87 28.50 -15.12 -3.37
N VAL A 88 28.03 -15.52 -2.18
CA VAL A 88 27.88 -16.93 -1.80
C VAL A 88 26.86 -17.63 -2.69
N LEU A 89 25.71 -17.00 -2.95
CA LEU A 89 24.70 -17.57 -3.83
C LEU A 89 25.20 -17.71 -5.28
N ARG A 90 25.93 -16.72 -5.79
CA ARG A 90 26.52 -16.79 -7.13
C ARG A 90 27.55 -17.93 -7.24
N GLN A 91 28.34 -18.13 -6.20
CA GLN A 91 29.38 -19.15 -6.17
C GLN A 91 28.80 -20.57 -6.09
N TYR A 92 27.81 -20.81 -5.23
CA TYR A 92 27.35 -22.17 -4.91
C TYR A 92 25.92 -22.48 -5.35
N GLY A 93 25.11 -21.48 -5.68
CA GLY A 93 23.68 -21.65 -5.96
C GLY A 93 23.37 -22.51 -7.18
N HIS A 94 24.22 -22.46 -8.21
CA HIS A 94 24.08 -23.25 -9.45
C HIS A 94 24.06 -24.76 -9.20
N GLU A 95 24.70 -25.22 -8.11
CA GLU A 95 24.70 -26.64 -7.74
C GLU A 95 23.34 -27.14 -7.20
N PHE A 96 22.47 -26.21 -6.81
CA PHE A 96 21.21 -26.49 -6.13
C PHE A 96 19.99 -25.94 -6.87
N GLU A 97 20.08 -25.66 -8.17
CA GLU A 97 18.99 -25.05 -8.95
C GLU A 97 17.66 -25.83 -8.91
N GLN A 98 17.71 -27.13 -8.60
CA GLN A 98 16.54 -27.98 -8.45
C GLN A 98 15.83 -27.82 -7.09
N GLU A 99 16.50 -27.22 -6.10
CA GLU A 99 15.94 -27.03 -4.76
C GLU A 99 14.96 -25.84 -4.75
N PRO A 100 13.68 -26.03 -4.38
CA PRO A 100 12.67 -24.97 -4.45
C PRO A 100 13.01 -23.70 -3.65
N TYR A 101 13.78 -23.83 -2.57
CA TYR A 101 14.21 -22.70 -1.76
C TYR A 101 15.19 -21.76 -2.48
N VAL A 102 15.86 -22.19 -3.56
CA VAL A 102 16.76 -21.33 -4.34
C VAL A 102 16.02 -20.12 -4.92
N TYR A 103 14.74 -20.27 -5.28
CA TYR A 103 13.90 -19.14 -5.68
C TYR A 103 13.78 -18.07 -4.58
N THR A 104 13.67 -18.47 -3.31
CA THR A 104 13.64 -17.50 -2.20
C THR A 104 14.95 -16.71 -2.08
N PHE A 105 16.08 -17.33 -2.44
CA PHE A 105 17.39 -16.70 -2.38
C PHE A 105 17.58 -15.69 -3.50
N HIS A 106 17.20 -16.06 -4.72
CA HIS A 106 17.18 -15.13 -5.85
C HIS A 106 16.22 -13.96 -5.62
N ALA A 107 15.07 -14.20 -4.98
CA ALA A 107 14.15 -13.15 -4.61
C ALA A 107 14.81 -12.12 -3.67
N ILE A 108 15.60 -12.58 -2.68
CA ILE A 108 16.33 -11.67 -1.76
C ILE A 108 17.37 -10.85 -2.51
N VAL A 109 18.17 -11.48 -3.40
CA VAL A 109 19.15 -10.77 -4.22
C VAL A 109 18.48 -9.71 -5.10
N ALA A 110 17.40 -10.08 -5.79
CA ALA A 110 16.64 -9.16 -6.64
C ALA A 110 16.08 -7.99 -5.82
N ARG A 111 15.47 -8.26 -4.67
CA ARG A 111 14.94 -7.22 -3.78
C ARG A 111 15.99 -6.19 -3.38
N ASN A 112 17.21 -6.62 -3.07
CA ASN A 112 18.27 -5.73 -2.57
C ASN A 112 18.87 -4.83 -3.64
N ARG A 113 18.68 -5.12 -4.93
CA ARG A 113 19.07 -4.20 -6.03
C ARG A 113 18.21 -2.93 -6.04
N GLY A 114 16.98 -3.01 -5.54
CA GLY A 114 16.17 -1.87 -5.13
C GLY A 114 15.44 -1.09 -6.23
N ASP A 115 15.76 -1.29 -7.52
CA ASP A 115 15.00 -0.71 -8.61
C ASP A 115 13.65 -1.43 -8.84
N ALA A 116 12.70 -0.77 -9.51
CA ALA A 116 11.35 -1.30 -9.70
C ALA A 116 11.31 -2.62 -10.50
N SER A 117 12.21 -2.81 -11.46
CA SER A 117 12.30 -4.04 -12.25
C SER A 117 12.84 -5.20 -11.41
N SER A 118 13.86 -4.93 -10.59
CA SER A 118 14.39 -5.91 -9.66
C SER A 118 13.40 -6.28 -8.56
N LEU A 119 12.59 -5.35 -8.06
CA LEU A 119 11.49 -5.65 -7.13
C LEU A 119 10.41 -6.53 -7.76
N ARG A 120 10.03 -6.25 -9.01
CA ARG A 120 9.11 -7.13 -9.76
C ARG A 120 9.70 -8.53 -9.92
N SER A 121 10.99 -8.63 -10.25
CA SER A 121 11.69 -9.92 -10.32
C SER A 121 11.69 -10.65 -8.97
N ALA A 122 11.85 -9.93 -7.86
CA ALA A 122 11.78 -10.49 -6.52
C ALA A 122 10.40 -11.08 -6.19
N VAL A 123 9.33 -10.44 -6.65
CA VAL A 123 7.96 -10.94 -6.56
C VAL A 123 7.81 -12.22 -7.38
N GLU A 124 8.25 -12.25 -8.63
CA GLU A 124 8.14 -13.45 -9.48
C GLU A 124 8.87 -14.67 -8.88
N TYR A 125 10.10 -14.47 -8.39
CA TYR A 125 10.83 -15.52 -7.69
C TYR A 125 10.10 -15.99 -6.42
N SER A 126 9.55 -15.06 -5.63
CA SER A 126 8.81 -15.42 -4.41
C SER A 126 7.50 -16.15 -4.72
N ARG A 127 6.82 -15.77 -5.82
CA ARG A 127 5.61 -16.44 -6.30
C ARG A 127 5.92 -17.87 -6.69
N ARG A 128 6.99 -18.08 -7.46
CA ARG A 128 7.43 -19.42 -7.83
C ARG A 128 7.78 -20.28 -6.61
N ALA A 129 8.44 -19.70 -5.61
CA ALA A 129 8.75 -20.40 -4.37
C ALA A 129 7.46 -20.81 -3.62
N ALA A 130 6.47 -19.92 -3.52
CA ALA A 130 5.20 -20.18 -2.85
C ALA A 130 4.34 -21.22 -3.58
N GLU A 131 4.38 -21.26 -4.92
CA GLU A 131 3.73 -22.32 -5.71
C GLU A 131 4.31 -23.71 -5.41
N LEU A 132 5.64 -23.80 -5.25
CA LEU A 132 6.34 -25.05 -4.99
C LEU A 132 6.27 -25.48 -3.51
N MET A 133 6.04 -24.52 -2.60
CA MET A 133 6.04 -24.75 -1.15
C MET A 133 4.87 -24.02 -0.47
N PRO A 134 3.61 -24.35 -0.81
CA PRO A 134 2.43 -23.62 -0.32
C PRO A 134 2.19 -23.78 1.18
N ASP A 135 2.72 -24.85 1.79
CA ASP A 135 2.54 -25.13 3.21
C ASP A 135 3.65 -24.52 4.09
N VAL A 136 4.68 -23.92 3.48
CA VAL A 136 5.80 -23.31 4.19
C VAL A 136 5.50 -21.83 4.44
N ALA A 137 4.96 -21.53 5.62
CA ALA A 137 4.48 -20.20 5.98
C ALA A 137 5.49 -19.07 5.71
N GLY A 138 6.79 -19.30 5.97
CA GLY A 138 7.83 -18.30 5.72
C GLY A 138 8.03 -17.97 4.24
N VAL A 139 7.79 -18.93 3.35
CA VAL A 139 7.88 -18.75 1.89
C VAL A 139 6.65 -18.01 1.38
N VAL A 140 5.45 -18.42 1.81
CA VAL A 140 4.19 -17.74 1.45
C VAL A 140 4.17 -16.31 1.97
N HIS A 141 4.66 -16.08 3.19
CA HIS A 141 4.81 -14.73 3.75
C HIS A 141 5.80 -13.87 2.95
N GLN A 142 6.90 -14.44 2.45
CA GLN A 142 7.87 -13.70 1.64
C GLN A 142 7.22 -13.13 0.38
N LEU A 143 6.34 -13.88 -0.29
CA LEU A 143 5.55 -13.38 -1.42
C LEU A 143 4.72 -12.16 -1.01
N ALA A 144 3.95 -12.25 0.08
CA ALA A 144 3.15 -11.14 0.59
C ALA A 144 4.01 -9.91 0.88
N ALA A 145 5.13 -10.11 1.58
CA ALA A 145 6.04 -9.05 2.00
C ALA A 145 6.70 -8.34 0.82
N PHE A 146 7.02 -9.07 -0.26
CA PHE A 146 7.66 -8.48 -1.44
C PHE A 146 6.64 -7.83 -2.37
N LEU A 147 5.44 -8.40 -2.50
CA LEU A 147 4.32 -7.76 -3.21
C LEU A 147 3.97 -6.41 -2.59
N ILE A 148 3.81 -6.34 -1.26
CA ILE A 148 3.48 -5.07 -0.60
C ILE A 148 4.61 -4.06 -0.73
N GLU A 149 5.87 -4.50 -0.69
CA GLU A 149 7.02 -3.64 -0.90
C GLU A 149 7.11 -3.10 -2.33
N TYR A 150 6.73 -3.91 -3.31
CA TYR A 150 6.61 -3.51 -4.72
C TYR A 150 5.48 -2.47 -4.89
N LEU A 151 4.30 -2.72 -4.34
CA LEU A 151 3.15 -1.82 -4.45
C LEU A 151 3.38 -0.46 -3.77
N GLU A 152 4.07 -0.43 -2.62
CA GLU A 152 4.42 0.81 -1.92
C GLU A 152 5.37 1.72 -2.73
N ARG A 153 6.12 1.16 -3.68
CA ARG A 153 7.04 1.88 -4.57
C ARG A 153 6.50 2.09 -5.98
N SER A 154 5.34 1.52 -6.27
CA SER A 154 4.69 1.64 -7.58
C SER A 154 3.86 2.92 -7.63
N ASP A 155 3.76 3.53 -8.82
CA ASP A 155 2.96 4.75 -9.01
C ASP A 155 1.45 4.53 -8.80
N SER A 156 1.01 3.28 -8.96
CA SER A 156 -0.37 2.87 -8.78
C SER A 156 -0.46 1.52 -8.08
N VAL A 157 -1.54 1.35 -7.33
CA VAL A 157 -1.84 0.10 -6.63
C VAL A 157 -2.67 -0.77 -7.57
N VAL A 158 -2.10 -1.92 -7.96
CA VAL A 158 -2.82 -2.92 -8.75
C VAL A 158 -3.62 -3.80 -7.80
N GLU A 159 -4.95 -3.69 -7.85
CA GLU A 159 -5.83 -4.37 -6.89
C GLU A 159 -5.69 -5.90 -6.92
N ALA A 160 -5.38 -6.49 -8.07
CA ALA A 160 -5.14 -7.93 -8.18
C ALA A 160 -3.89 -8.37 -7.36
N GLU A 161 -2.80 -7.61 -7.45
CA GLU A 161 -1.56 -7.85 -6.71
C GLU A 161 -1.77 -7.59 -5.20
N LEU A 162 -2.56 -6.57 -4.84
CA LEU A 162 -2.91 -6.31 -3.44
C LEU A 162 -3.71 -7.46 -2.81
N ARG A 163 -4.70 -8.00 -3.54
CA ARG A 163 -5.45 -9.20 -3.11
C ARG A 163 -4.59 -10.46 -3.03
N GLU A 164 -3.58 -10.59 -3.89
CA GLU A 164 -2.61 -11.67 -3.81
C GLU A 164 -1.76 -11.56 -2.53
N ALA A 165 -1.29 -10.36 -2.20
CA ALA A 165 -0.54 -10.11 -0.98
C ALA A 165 -1.39 -10.41 0.28
N GLU A 166 -2.67 -9.99 0.28
CA GLU A 166 -3.62 -10.28 1.35
C GLU A 166 -3.83 -11.78 1.56
N ARG A 167 -4.17 -12.52 0.49
CA ARG A 167 -4.34 -13.98 0.58
C ARG A 167 -3.09 -14.68 1.10
N SER A 168 -1.92 -14.25 0.63
CA SER A 168 -0.64 -14.84 1.00
C SER A 168 -0.31 -14.58 2.49
N VAL A 169 -0.53 -13.35 2.99
CA VAL A 169 -0.27 -13.07 4.41
C VAL A 169 -1.27 -13.79 5.32
N ASP A 170 -2.55 -13.85 4.93
CA ASP A 170 -3.58 -14.54 5.71
C ASP A 170 -3.32 -16.05 5.76
N GLN A 171 -2.88 -16.65 4.65
CA GLN A 171 -2.44 -18.04 4.61
C GLN A 171 -1.24 -18.29 5.54
N ALA A 172 -0.22 -17.43 5.51
CA ALA A 172 0.95 -17.57 6.38
C ALA A 172 0.58 -17.44 7.88
N ILE A 173 -0.34 -16.53 8.22
CA ILE A 173 -0.90 -16.40 9.58
C ILE A 173 -1.65 -17.66 9.98
N ALA A 174 -2.48 -18.21 9.08
CA ALA A 174 -3.25 -19.43 9.34
C ALA A 174 -2.33 -20.65 9.58
N LEU A 175 -1.32 -20.86 8.71
CA LEU A 175 -0.34 -21.94 8.84
C LEU A 175 0.46 -21.89 10.15
N THR A 176 0.57 -20.71 10.76
CA THR A 176 1.29 -20.51 12.02
C THR A 176 0.40 -20.27 13.22
N HIS A 177 -0.93 -20.47 13.07
CA HIS A 177 -1.93 -20.25 14.12
C HIS A 177 -1.79 -18.86 14.78
N GLY A 178 -1.42 -17.86 13.99
CA GLY A 178 -1.26 -16.47 14.44
C GLY A 178 -0.16 -16.22 15.46
N GLN A 179 0.86 -17.07 15.55
CA GLN A 179 1.93 -16.94 16.56
C GLN A 179 3.11 -16.07 16.11
N ILE A 180 3.16 -15.65 14.85
CA ILE A 180 4.33 -15.00 14.25
C ILE A 180 4.08 -13.50 14.04
N GLY A 181 4.66 -12.66 14.90
CA GLY A 181 4.43 -11.22 14.93
C GLY A 181 4.66 -10.50 13.60
N HIS A 182 5.78 -10.74 12.92
CA HIS A 182 6.09 -10.07 11.65
C HIS A 182 5.13 -10.36 10.49
N TYR A 183 4.26 -11.37 10.59
CA TYR A 183 3.21 -11.58 9.59
C TYR A 183 2.10 -10.53 9.76
N PHE A 184 1.79 -10.15 11.00
CA PHE A 184 0.85 -9.07 11.30
C PHE A 184 1.39 -7.69 10.89
N GLU A 185 2.71 -7.50 10.92
CA GLU A 185 3.34 -6.29 10.35
C GLU A 185 3.05 -6.15 8.84
N THR A 186 3.17 -7.24 8.10
CA THR A 186 2.89 -7.24 6.66
C THR A 186 1.39 -7.04 6.40
N ARG A 187 0.53 -7.66 7.21
CA ARG A 187 -0.92 -7.43 7.18
C ARG A 187 -1.26 -5.96 7.45
N ALA A 188 -0.58 -5.33 8.41
CA ALA A 188 -0.78 -3.92 8.71
C ALA A 188 -0.46 -3.02 7.51
N ARG A 189 0.64 -3.30 6.79
CA ARG A 189 1.00 -2.56 5.57
C ARG A 189 -0.07 -2.70 4.47
N ILE A 190 -0.61 -3.90 4.29
CA ILE A 190 -1.71 -4.17 3.33
C ILE A 190 -2.96 -3.36 3.72
N LEU A 191 -3.37 -3.41 4.99
CA LEU A 191 -4.52 -2.64 5.50
C LEU A 191 -4.33 -1.12 5.35
N ALA A 192 -3.10 -0.64 5.53
CA ALA A 192 -2.76 0.77 5.36
C ALA A 192 -2.91 1.23 3.89
N ILE A 193 -2.51 0.40 2.91
CA ILE A 193 -2.74 0.69 1.49
C ILE A 193 -4.23 0.77 1.16
N ARG A 194 -5.06 -0.10 1.77
CA ARG A 194 -6.52 -0.04 1.63
C ARG A 194 -7.16 1.19 2.30
N GLY A 195 -6.41 1.92 3.12
CA GLY A 195 -6.92 3.04 3.89
C GLY A 195 -7.65 2.64 5.17
N ASP A 196 -7.61 1.35 5.56
CA ASP A 196 -8.10 0.91 6.87
C ASP A 196 -7.02 1.12 7.94
N PHE A 197 -6.79 2.39 8.27
CA PHE A 197 -5.75 2.78 9.22
C PHE A 197 -6.03 2.28 10.65
N GLY A 198 -7.30 2.04 10.99
CA GLY A 198 -7.71 1.49 12.28
C GLY A 198 -7.23 0.05 12.45
N ALA A 199 -7.59 -0.81 11.50
CA ALA A 199 -7.15 -2.20 11.49
C ALA A 199 -5.63 -2.32 11.30
N ALA A 200 -5.03 -1.44 10.48
CA ALA A 200 -3.58 -1.42 10.30
C ALA A 200 -2.82 -1.20 11.62
N ARG A 201 -3.24 -0.23 12.45
CA ARG A 201 -2.63 0.00 13.77
C ARG A 201 -2.82 -1.18 14.72
N ALA A 202 -4.00 -1.79 14.73
CA ALA A 202 -4.26 -2.97 15.56
C ALA A 202 -3.33 -4.13 15.18
N ALA A 203 -3.12 -4.36 13.87
CA ALA A 203 -2.19 -5.38 13.39
C ALA A 203 -0.73 -5.09 13.75
N VAL A 204 -0.27 -3.82 13.73
CA VAL A 204 1.07 -3.48 14.26
C VAL A 204 1.18 -3.74 15.75
N ASN A 205 0.15 -3.42 16.55
CA ASN A 205 0.16 -3.69 17.98
C ASN A 205 0.25 -5.20 18.25
N GLN A 206 -0.50 -6.01 17.51
CA GLN A 206 -0.42 -7.47 17.58
C GLN A 206 0.98 -7.98 17.20
N ALA A 207 1.63 -7.40 16.18
CA ALA A 207 3.00 -7.74 15.83
C ALA A 207 3.99 -7.48 16.97
N ILE A 208 3.81 -6.37 17.71
CA ILE A 208 4.64 -6.01 18.87
C ILE A 208 4.39 -6.97 20.05
N GLU A 209 3.13 -7.31 20.33
CA GLU A 209 2.75 -8.21 21.43
C GLU A 209 3.31 -9.63 21.25
N LEU A 210 3.30 -10.14 20.02
CA LEU A 210 3.78 -11.48 19.68
C LEU A 210 5.32 -11.57 19.58
N GLU A 211 6.04 -10.45 19.59
CA GLU A 211 7.47 -10.45 19.31
C GLU A 211 8.30 -10.97 20.51
N PRO A 212 9.06 -12.07 20.36
CA PRO A 212 9.80 -12.63 21.48
C PRO A 212 11.00 -11.75 21.87
N ARG A 213 10.96 -11.24 23.11
CA ARG A 213 11.99 -10.35 23.69
C ARG A 213 13.39 -10.95 23.80
N THR A 214 13.49 -12.28 23.79
CA THR A 214 14.73 -13.03 23.97
C THR A 214 15.50 -13.25 22.66
N THR A 215 14.87 -12.99 21.50
CA THR A 215 15.51 -13.26 20.22
C THR A 215 16.55 -12.21 19.88
N ARG A 216 17.63 -12.61 19.20
CA ARG A 216 18.65 -11.67 18.68
C ARG A 216 18.06 -10.64 17.70
N ASP A 217 16.92 -10.96 17.08
CA ASP A 217 16.27 -10.09 16.10
C ASP A 217 15.31 -9.06 16.75
N TYR A 218 15.07 -9.15 18.07
CA TYR A 218 14.03 -8.40 18.77
C TYR A 218 14.11 -6.89 18.50
N GLN A 219 15.28 -6.27 18.73
CA GLN A 219 15.45 -4.83 18.56
C GLN A 219 15.26 -4.38 17.11
N ARG A 220 15.74 -5.18 16.15
CA ARG A 220 15.58 -4.92 14.71
C ARG A 220 14.10 -4.98 14.32
N ARG A 221 13.39 -6.02 14.77
CA ARG A 221 11.95 -6.21 14.47
C ARG A 221 11.09 -5.14 15.12
N LEU A 222 11.37 -4.76 16.38
CA LEU A 222 10.67 -3.69 17.06
C LEU A 222 10.83 -2.36 16.32
N THR A 223 12.04 -2.01 15.91
CA THR A 223 12.30 -0.81 15.08
C THR A 223 11.51 -0.85 13.77
N GLN A 224 11.43 -2.03 13.12
CA GLN A 224 10.64 -2.20 11.91
C GLN A 224 9.14 -1.97 12.17
N TYR A 225 8.59 -2.50 13.27
CA TYR A 225 7.18 -2.28 13.64
C TYR A 225 6.88 -0.81 13.93
N GLN A 226 7.78 -0.10 14.62
CA GLN A 226 7.63 1.34 14.86
C GLN A 226 7.68 2.14 13.55
N THR A 227 8.57 1.76 12.63
CA THR A 227 8.66 2.39 11.29
C THR A 227 7.35 2.20 10.52
N THR A 228 6.78 1.01 10.56
CA THR A 228 5.48 0.72 9.94
C THR A 228 4.35 1.51 10.61
N ARG A 229 4.36 1.69 11.94
CA ARG A 229 3.40 2.55 12.64
C ARG A 229 3.45 4.00 12.16
N ILE A 230 4.65 4.58 12.09
CA ILE A 230 4.87 5.95 11.61
C ILE A 230 4.38 6.09 10.16
N ARG A 231 4.65 5.09 9.31
CA ARG A 231 4.18 5.07 7.92
C ARG A 231 2.65 5.08 7.84
N ILE A 232 1.96 4.30 8.68
CA ILE A 232 0.49 4.27 8.74
C ILE A 232 -0.05 5.66 9.10
N GLU A 233 0.53 6.32 10.09
CA GLU A 233 0.13 7.67 10.50
C GLU A 233 0.33 8.68 9.36
N LEU A 234 1.46 8.61 8.66
CA LEU A 234 1.74 9.46 7.50
C LEU A 234 0.74 9.23 6.36
N LEU A 235 0.41 7.98 6.05
CA LEU A 235 -0.58 7.66 5.02
C LEU A 235 -1.98 8.17 5.39
N GLN A 236 -2.38 8.04 6.66
CA GLN A 236 -3.64 8.58 7.14
C GLN A 236 -3.70 10.11 7.01
N GLN A 237 -2.64 10.81 7.43
CA GLN A 237 -2.56 12.26 7.29
C GLN A 237 -2.63 12.68 5.82
N ARG A 238 -1.90 12.00 4.93
CA ARG A 238 -1.97 12.26 3.48
C ARG A 238 -3.38 12.07 2.92
N ALA A 239 -4.08 11.01 3.31
CA ALA A 239 -5.46 10.76 2.89
C ALA A 239 -6.42 11.84 3.42
N TYR A 240 -6.24 12.29 4.67
CA TYR A 240 -6.99 13.39 5.26
C TYR A 240 -6.77 14.70 4.49
N TRP A 241 -5.51 15.09 4.25
CA TRP A 241 -5.18 16.31 3.51
C TRP A 241 -5.69 16.28 2.07
N ARG A 242 -5.65 15.13 1.41
CA ARG A 242 -6.20 14.97 0.06
C ARG A 242 -7.70 15.26 0.02
N ARG A 243 -8.47 14.71 0.97
CA ARG A 243 -9.91 15.00 1.08
C ARG A 243 -10.18 16.48 1.31
N GLN A 244 -9.44 17.10 2.24
CA GLN A 244 -9.57 18.54 2.51
C GLN A 244 -9.25 19.40 1.28
N GLN A 245 -8.25 19.04 0.48
CA GLN A 245 -7.96 19.75 -0.77
C GLN A 245 -9.07 19.60 -1.81
N GLU A 246 -9.66 18.41 -1.93
CA GLU A 246 -10.79 18.17 -2.83
C GLU A 246 -12.02 18.99 -2.42
N ASP A 247 -12.32 19.05 -1.12
CA ASP A 247 -13.44 19.83 -0.57
C ASP A 247 -13.20 21.33 -0.78
N ASN A 248 -12.03 21.86 -0.42
CA ASN A 248 -11.66 23.27 -0.66
C ASN A 248 -11.72 23.62 -2.16
N ARG A 249 -11.30 22.71 -3.04
CA ARG A 249 -11.37 22.94 -4.50
C ARG A 249 -12.81 23.00 -5.00
N ARG A 250 -13.72 22.23 -4.41
CA ARG A 250 -15.16 22.30 -4.72
C ARG A 250 -15.73 23.64 -4.23
N GLU A 251 -15.45 24.03 -2.99
CA GLU A 251 -15.89 25.32 -2.45
C GLU A 251 -15.39 26.51 -3.28
N LEU A 252 -14.14 26.49 -3.74
CA LEU A 252 -13.60 27.52 -4.64
C LEU A 252 -14.31 27.56 -5.99
N THR A 253 -14.68 26.39 -6.53
CA THR A 253 -15.45 26.29 -7.78
C THR A 253 -16.83 26.91 -7.59
N ASP A 254 -17.49 26.60 -6.48
CA ASP A 254 -18.83 27.12 -6.15
C ASP A 254 -18.79 28.64 -5.91
N PHE A 255 -17.78 29.13 -5.19
CA PHE A 255 -17.58 30.57 -4.97
C PHE A 255 -17.35 31.32 -6.28
N LYS A 256 -16.53 30.78 -7.19
CA LYS A 256 -16.34 31.37 -8.53
C LYS A 256 -17.64 31.44 -9.33
N ALA A 257 -18.47 30.39 -9.26
CA ALA A 257 -19.78 30.39 -9.91
C ALA A 257 -20.71 31.48 -9.32
N GLN A 258 -20.74 31.61 -7.99
CA GLN A 258 -21.50 32.66 -7.31
C GLN A 258 -21.01 34.08 -7.67
N GLN A 259 -19.69 34.29 -7.77
CA GLN A 259 -19.13 35.58 -8.19
C GLN A 259 -19.51 35.93 -9.63
N LEU A 260 -19.45 34.98 -10.57
CA LEU A 260 -19.89 35.18 -11.95
C LEU A 260 -21.39 35.51 -12.01
N GLN A 261 -22.20 34.87 -11.18
CA GLN A 261 -23.63 35.17 -11.05
C GLN A 261 -23.86 36.60 -10.55
N LEU A 262 -23.14 37.03 -9.52
CA LEU A 262 -23.23 38.40 -9.00
C LEU A 262 -22.78 39.43 -10.04
N LEU A 263 -21.72 39.14 -10.80
CA LEU A 263 -21.23 40.03 -11.86
C LEU A 263 -22.24 40.15 -13.00
N GLY A 264 -22.84 39.04 -13.45
CA GLY A 264 -23.90 39.03 -14.45
C GLY A 264 -25.15 39.78 -13.98
N LEU A 265 -25.51 39.61 -12.70
CA LEU A 265 -26.59 40.33 -12.04
C LEU A 265 -26.35 41.85 -12.06
N LEU A 266 -25.18 42.30 -11.61
CA LEU A 266 -24.83 43.73 -11.59
C LEU A 266 -24.77 44.33 -13.00
N ALA A 267 -24.23 43.60 -13.97
CA ALA A 267 -24.20 44.04 -15.36
C ALA A 267 -25.61 44.23 -15.93
N ALA A 268 -26.53 43.30 -15.66
CA ALA A 268 -27.94 43.42 -16.07
C ALA A 268 -28.62 44.64 -15.43
N VAL A 269 -28.37 44.90 -14.14
CA VAL A 269 -28.91 46.07 -13.42
C VAL A 269 -28.37 47.38 -14.01
N VAL A 270 -27.05 47.48 -14.25
CA VAL A 270 -26.44 48.68 -14.83
C VAL A 270 -26.95 48.92 -16.25
N ALA A 271 -27.04 47.87 -17.07
CA ALA A 271 -27.60 47.96 -18.42
C ALA A 271 -29.04 48.49 -18.38
N PHE A 272 -29.88 47.97 -17.48
CA PHE A 272 -31.25 48.46 -17.30
C PHE A 272 -31.33 49.94 -16.95
N ILE A 273 -30.56 50.37 -15.94
CA ILE A 273 -30.55 51.76 -15.48
C ILE A 273 -30.10 52.68 -16.61
N ALA A 274 -29.03 52.32 -17.32
CA ALA A 274 -28.50 53.11 -18.43
C ALA A 274 -29.51 53.23 -19.59
N THR A 275 -30.14 52.12 -19.98
CA THR A 275 -31.13 52.14 -21.07
C THR A 275 -32.38 52.93 -20.68
N THR A 276 -32.89 52.75 -19.46
CA THR A 276 -34.03 53.51 -18.91
C THR A 276 -33.76 55.01 -18.91
N GLY A 277 -32.58 55.44 -18.44
CA GLY A 277 -32.19 56.85 -18.44
C GLY A 277 -32.10 57.47 -19.84
N ASN A 278 -31.55 56.72 -20.80
CA ASN A 278 -31.45 57.17 -22.19
C ASN A 278 -32.83 57.33 -22.86
N LEU A 279 -33.75 56.40 -22.59
CA LEU A 279 -35.12 56.48 -23.10
C LEU A 279 -35.93 57.63 -22.47
N ALA A 280 -35.80 57.83 -21.15
CA ALA A 280 -36.45 58.94 -20.47
C ALA A 280 -36.01 60.32 -21.02
N ALA A 281 -34.77 60.42 -21.51
CA ALA A 281 -34.23 61.66 -22.07
C ALA A 281 -34.67 61.92 -23.54
N SER A 282 -35.16 60.91 -24.27
CA SER A 282 -35.35 60.99 -25.74
C SER A 282 -36.80 60.84 -26.22
N ALA A 283 -37.74 60.38 -25.39
CA ALA A 283 -39.10 60.04 -25.80
C ALA A 283 -40.20 60.99 -25.27
N ARG A 284 -41.34 61.06 -25.98
CA ARG A 284 -42.54 61.82 -25.58
C ARG A 284 -43.21 61.11 -24.40
N TRP A 285 -43.71 61.88 -23.43
CA TRP A 285 -44.22 61.42 -22.12
C TRP A 285 -45.09 60.14 -22.11
N PRO A 286 -46.02 59.89 -23.05
CA PRO A 286 -46.83 58.67 -23.06
C PRO A 286 -46.05 57.42 -23.47
N ASP A 287 -45.15 57.56 -24.45
CA ASP A 287 -44.40 56.44 -25.03
C ASP A 287 -43.25 56.02 -24.11
N SER A 288 -42.67 56.97 -23.37
CA SER A 288 -41.61 56.72 -22.39
C SER A 288 -42.05 55.77 -21.28
N ILE A 289 -43.26 55.95 -20.74
CA ILE A 289 -43.77 55.11 -19.63
C ILE A 289 -43.95 53.66 -20.09
N ARG A 290 -44.50 53.47 -21.30
CA ARG A 290 -44.72 52.13 -21.88
C ARG A 290 -43.42 51.39 -22.15
N LEU A 291 -42.41 52.09 -22.66
CA LEU A 291 -41.10 51.50 -22.92
C LEU A 291 -40.39 51.13 -21.61
N ILE A 292 -40.50 51.95 -20.57
CA ILE A 292 -39.94 51.65 -19.24
C ILE A 292 -40.63 50.41 -18.64
N GLU A 293 -41.94 50.29 -18.77
CA GLU A 293 -42.72 49.14 -18.26
C GLU A 293 -42.37 47.85 -19.01
N GLY A 294 -42.32 47.88 -20.36
CA GLY A 294 -41.91 46.73 -21.18
C GLY A 294 -40.46 46.30 -20.92
N MET A 295 -39.55 47.26 -20.70
CA MET A 295 -38.18 46.96 -20.30
C MET A 295 -38.09 46.33 -18.92
N ALA A 296 -38.84 46.84 -17.93
CA ALA A 296 -38.91 46.24 -16.59
C ALA A 296 -39.41 44.78 -16.66
N GLY A 297 -40.43 44.51 -17.48
CA GLY A 297 -40.90 43.15 -17.77
C GLY A 297 -39.83 42.25 -18.39
N SER A 298 -39.11 42.74 -19.40
CA SER A 298 -38.01 41.99 -20.05
C SER A 298 -36.91 41.59 -19.07
N ILE A 299 -36.59 42.46 -18.11
CA ILE A 299 -35.55 42.21 -17.11
C ILE A 299 -36.00 41.22 -16.07
N ILE A 300 -37.24 41.28 -15.62
CA ILE A 300 -37.80 40.27 -14.71
C ILE A 300 -37.74 38.88 -15.37
N ILE A 301 -37.97 38.78 -16.68
CA ILE A 301 -37.86 37.51 -17.44
C ILE A 301 -36.40 37.03 -17.53
N VAL A 302 -35.45 37.93 -17.81
CA VAL A 302 -34.01 37.59 -17.81
C VAL A 302 -33.57 37.12 -16.42
N PHE A 303 -34.01 37.80 -15.36
CA PHE A 303 -33.76 37.44 -13.98
C PHE A 303 -34.42 36.11 -13.57
N ALA A 304 -35.64 35.84 -14.02
CA ALA A 304 -36.31 34.56 -13.79
C ALA A 304 -35.51 33.42 -14.43
N SER A 305 -34.97 33.63 -15.64
CA SER A 305 -34.11 32.68 -16.34
C SER A 305 -32.79 32.41 -15.61
N PHE A 306 -32.15 33.44 -15.04
CA PHE A 306 -30.98 33.26 -14.18
C PHE A 306 -31.32 32.56 -12.85
N THR A 307 -32.47 32.88 -12.27
CA THR A 307 -32.93 32.27 -11.00
C THR A 307 -33.29 30.80 -11.19
N LEU A 308 -33.79 30.41 -12.37
CA LEU A 308 -34.01 29.01 -12.74
C LEU A 308 -32.74 28.17 -12.70
N ALA A 309 -31.62 28.74 -13.15
CA ALA A 309 -30.33 28.05 -13.18
C ALA A 309 -29.70 27.86 -11.79
N SER A 310 -30.11 28.65 -10.80
CA SER A 310 -29.49 28.71 -9.47
C SER A 310 -30.38 28.18 -8.34
N SER A 311 -31.71 28.19 -8.49
CA SER A 311 -32.65 27.83 -7.42
C SER A 311 -33.23 26.42 -7.59
N LYS A 312 -33.39 25.70 -6.47
CA LYS A 312 -34.15 24.44 -6.40
C LYS A 312 -35.68 24.64 -6.39
N SER A 313 -36.17 25.89 -6.31
CA SER A 313 -37.59 26.19 -6.15
C SER A 313 -38.20 26.67 -7.47
N VAL A 314 -38.71 25.71 -8.23
CA VAL A 314 -39.34 25.95 -9.55
C VAL A 314 -40.56 26.89 -9.47
N TRP A 315 -41.30 26.85 -8.35
CA TRP A 315 -42.52 27.66 -8.17
C TRP A 315 -42.26 29.18 -8.14
N ARG A 316 -41.18 29.62 -7.48
CA ARG A 316 -40.81 31.04 -7.43
C ARG A 316 -40.42 31.57 -8.81
N VAL A 317 -39.73 30.75 -9.59
CA VAL A 317 -39.33 31.09 -10.95
C VAL A 317 -40.54 31.24 -11.86
N LEU A 318 -41.52 30.32 -11.76
CA LEU A 318 -42.75 30.37 -12.56
C LEU A 318 -43.55 31.65 -12.27
N PHE A 319 -43.63 32.06 -11.00
CA PHE A 319 -44.28 33.30 -10.61
C PHE A 319 -43.57 34.53 -11.21
N MET A 320 -42.22 34.56 -11.21
CA MET A 320 -41.46 35.65 -11.82
C MET A 320 -41.69 35.75 -13.34
N TYR A 321 -41.76 34.63 -14.06
CA TYR A 321 -42.10 34.64 -15.48
C TYR A 321 -43.50 35.18 -15.74
N LEU A 322 -44.47 34.84 -14.89
CA LEU A 322 -45.84 35.34 -15.01
C LEU A 322 -45.90 36.86 -14.79
N VAL A 323 -45.25 37.38 -13.74
CA VAL A 323 -45.18 38.82 -13.47
C VAL A 323 -44.46 39.57 -14.59
N GLY A 324 -43.30 39.05 -15.04
CA GLY A 324 -42.54 39.65 -16.14
C GLY A 324 -43.32 39.65 -17.46
N GLY A 325 -44.07 38.58 -17.75
CA GLY A 325 -44.92 38.49 -18.93
C GLY A 325 -46.09 39.47 -18.91
N VAL A 326 -46.75 39.65 -17.75
CA VAL A 326 -47.84 40.63 -17.59
C VAL A 326 -47.32 42.05 -17.85
N LEU A 327 -46.19 42.43 -17.25
CA LEU A 327 -45.59 43.76 -17.44
C LEU A 327 -45.15 44.02 -18.89
N LEU A 328 -44.86 42.97 -19.66
CA LEU A 328 -44.48 43.08 -21.06
C LEU A 328 -45.69 43.28 -21.97
N VAL A 329 -46.85 42.70 -21.63
CA VAL A 329 -48.06 42.67 -22.47
C VAL A 329 -49.04 43.80 -22.15
N VAL A 330 -49.16 44.20 -20.88
CA VAL A 330 -50.09 45.26 -20.42
C VAL A 330 -49.93 46.58 -21.20
N PRO A 331 -48.72 47.09 -21.49
CA PRO A 331 -48.56 48.35 -22.23
C PRO A 331 -49.17 48.33 -23.64
N TYR A 332 -49.31 47.16 -24.25
CA TYR A 332 -49.84 46.98 -25.61
C TYR A 332 -51.33 46.64 -25.65
N LEU A 333 -51.92 46.18 -24.54
CA LEU A 333 -53.35 45.87 -24.45
C LEU A 333 -54.21 47.10 -24.20
N VAL A 334 -53.65 48.19 -23.69
CA VAL A 334 -54.37 49.42 -23.33
C VAL A 334 -54.71 50.29 -24.58
N GLU A 335 -54.34 49.86 -25.79
CA GLU A 335 -54.67 50.51 -27.07
C GLU A 335 -55.58 49.69 -28.00
N GLY A 336 -56.15 48.57 -27.54
CA GLY A 336 -57.16 47.80 -28.27
C GLY A 336 -58.58 48.33 -28.09
#